data_AF-A0A7Z0WS79-F1
#
_entry.id   AF-A0A7Z0WS79-F1
#
_cell.length_a   1.000
_cell.length_b   1.000
_cell.length_c   1.000
_cell.angle_alpha   90.00
_cell.angle_beta   90.00
_cell.angle_gamma   90.00
#
_symmetry.space_group_name_H-M   'P 1'
#
loop_
_entity.id
_entity.type
_entity.pdbx_description
1 polymer ?
#
loop_
_entity_poly.entity_id
_entity_poly.type
_entity_poly.pdbx_seq_one_letter_code
_entity_poly.pdbx_strand_id
1 'polypeptide(L)'
;MRRTTRRRLVAATAVTGTGLLGASLAARPGSARFYVLTAATAATWAGGAALAGRIRWGHTTLAVPAALGVAAFVPFYLAALVCRRIRPLRRVLTSVLAYAHRGSTRAVLATTLLNGVAEELFFRDTVYVVFGGRHRLATSTGVYAAATTATRNPALVAASVVMGVLFGLQRQVTGGVRASMVTHLVWSTLMVTLLPPLFPPPAESPAD
;
A
#
# COMPACT_ATOMS: atom_id res chain seq x y z
N MET A 1 -6.46 -10.84 -25.57
CA MET A 1 -7.19 -11.67 -24.57
C MET A 1 -8.67 -11.34 -24.59
N ARG A 2 -9.57 -12.34 -24.56
CA ARG A 2 -11.03 -12.13 -24.48
C ARG A 2 -11.41 -11.40 -23.19
N ARG A 3 -12.43 -10.52 -23.23
CA ARG A 3 -12.86 -9.69 -22.08
C ARG A 3 -13.16 -10.51 -20.82
N THR A 4 -13.83 -11.65 -20.97
CA THR A 4 -14.19 -12.54 -19.84
C THR A 4 -12.94 -13.17 -19.20
N THR A 5 -12.03 -13.68 -20.02
CA THR A 5 -10.73 -14.24 -19.55
C THR A 5 -9.93 -13.19 -18.81
N ARG A 6 -9.88 -11.95 -19.33
CA ARG A 6 -9.20 -10.82 -18.68
C ARG A 6 -9.78 -10.50 -17.31
N ARG A 7 -11.11 -10.45 -17.19
CA ARG A 7 -11.78 -10.20 -15.90
C ARG A 7 -11.50 -11.31 -14.89
N ARG A 8 -11.54 -12.58 -15.32
CA ARG A 8 -11.22 -13.73 -14.46
C ARG A 8 -9.78 -13.70 -13.97
N LEU A 9 -8.82 -13.39 -14.85
CA LEU A 9 -7.41 -13.23 -14.47
C LEU A 9 -7.26 -12.15 -13.39
N VAL A 10 -7.79 -10.95 -13.61
CA VAL A 10 -7.66 -9.85 -12.63
C VAL A 10 -8.36 -10.19 -11.32
N ALA A 11 -9.52 -10.85 -11.35
CA ALA A 11 -10.17 -11.32 -10.13
C ALA A 11 -9.33 -12.37 -9.38
N ALA A 12 -8.75 -13.34 -10.10
CA ALA A 12 -7.87 -14.34 -9.51
C ALA A 12 -6.61 -13.68 -8.90
N THR A 13 -5.98 -12.74 -9.61
CA THR A 13 -4.88 -11.94 -9.06
C THR A 13 -5.31 -11.22 -7.79
N ALA A 14 -6.47 -10.53 -7.80
CA ALA A 14 -7.03 -9.84 -6.64
C ALA A 14 -7.17 -10.76 -5.42
N VAL A 15 -7.73 -11.96 -5.61
CA VAL A 15 -7.89 -12.93 -4.52
C VAL A 15 -6.54 -13.44 -4.02
N THR A 16 -5.67 -13.88 -4.92
CA THR A 16 -4.35 -14.44 -4.55
C THR A 16 -3.48 -13.40 -3.84
N GLY A 17 -3.35 -12.20 -4.39
CA GLY A 17 -2.54 -11.15 -3.79
C GLY A 17 -3.13 -10.66 -2.45
N THR A 18 -4.46 -10.68 -2.28
CA THR A 18 -5.10 -10.38 -0.99
C THR A 18 -4.72 -11.43 0.08
N GLY A 19 -4.74 -12.72 -0.28
CA GLY A 19 -4.32 -13.79 0.60
C GLY A 19 -2.84 -13.68 0.99
N LEU A 20 -1.96 -13.39 0.00
CA LEU A 20 -0.53 -13.20 0.24
C LEU A 20 -0.25 -11.96 1.11
N LEU A 21 -0.96 -10.85 0.88
CA LEU A 21 -0.86 -9.65 1.70
C LEU A 21 -1.22 -9.96 3.16
N GLY A 22 -2.36 -10.60 3.40
CA GLY A 22 -2.79 -11.00 4.74
C GLY A 22 -1.82 -11.98 5.40
N ALA A 23 -1.27 -12.94 4.65
CA ALA A 23 -0.27 -13.86 5.15
C ALA A 23 1.06 -13.16 5.48
N SER A 24 1.46 -12.17 4.68
CA SER A 24 2.70 -11.40 4.91
C SER A 24 2.64 -10.62 6.22
N LEU A 25 1.52 -9.94 6.50
CA LEU A 25 1.34 -9.17 7.73
C LEU A 25 0.86 -10.01 8.93
N ALA A 26 0.67 -11.31 8.75
CA ALA A 26 0.58 -12.28 9.84
C ALA A 26 1.93 -12.93 10.17
N ALA A 27 2.92 -12.82 9.29
CA ALA A 27 4.26 -13.37 9.53
C ALA A 27 5.01 -12.54 10.59
N ARG A 28 5.98 -13.16 11.28
CA ARG A 28 6.78 -12.46 12.28
C ARG A 28 7.54 -11.28 11.62
N PRO A 29 7.42 -10.05 12.15
CA PRO A 29 8.18 -8.90 11.68
C PRO A 29 9.69 -9.18 11.59
N GLY A 30 10.32 -8.79 10.48
CA GLY A 30 11.75 -9.00 10.23
C GLY A 30 12.16 -10.43 9.82
N SER A 31 11.22 -11.38 9.76
CA SER A 31 11.53 -12.76 9.36
C SER A 31 11.70 -12.92 7.84
N ALA A 32 12.46 -13.94 7.41
CA ALA A 32 12.57 -14.30 5.99
C ALA A 32 11.19 -14.58 5.35
N ARG A 33 10.28 -15.23 6.10
CA ARG A 33 8.90 -15.49 5.67
C ARG A 33 8.15 -14.20 5.34
N PHE A 34 8.30 -13.15 6.16
CA PHE A 34 7.71 -11.84 5.87
C PHE A 34 8.21 -11.31 4.53
N TYR A 35 9.53 -11.21 4.33
CA TYR A 35 10.08 -10.66 3.09
C TYR A 35 9.70 -11.46 1.84
N VAL A 36 9.70 -12.80 1.92
CA VAL A 36 9.28 -13.67 0.81
C VAL A 36 7.81 -13.46 0.48
N LEU A 37 6.90 -13.43 1.46
CA LEU A 37 5.48 -13.22 1.22
C LEU A 37 5.18 -11.81 0.70
N THR A 38 5.88 -10.79 1.21
CA THR A 38 5.73 -9.40 0.74
C THR A 38 6.26 -9.24 -0.68
N ALA A 39 7.37 -9.90 -1.05
CA ALA A 39 7.86 -9.94 -2.42
C ALA A 39 6.90 -10.71 -3.35
N ALA A 40 6.36 -11.84 -2.91
CA ALA A 40 5.36 -12.61 -3.65
C ALA A 40 4.06 -11.82 -3.87
N THR A 41 3.66 -11.01 -2.89
CA THR A 41 2.51 -10.09 -3.00
C THR A 41 2.74 -9.08 -4.13
N ALA A 42 3.89 -8.38 -4.11
CA ALA A 42 4.24 -7.45 -5.17
C ALA A 42 4.35 -8.11 -6.54
N ALA A 43 5.00 -9.27 -6.63
CA ALA A 43 5.11 -10.05 -7.87
C ALA A 43 3.73 -10.46 -8.41
N THR A 44 2.79 -10.82 -7.53
CA THR A 44 1.41 -11.16 -7.91
C THR A 44 0.70 -9.95 -8.51
N TRP A 45 0.78 -8.79 -7.86
CA TRP A 45 0.18 -7.55 -8.36
C TRP A 45 0.77 -7.10 -9.70
N ALA A 46 2.10 -6.98 -9.77
CA ALA A 46 2.79 -6.56 -10.97
C ALA A 46 2.61 -7.56 -12.12
N GLY A 47 2.75 -8.86 -11.85
CA GLY A 47 2.57 -9.93 -12.82
C GLY A 47 1.14 -10.01 -13.36
N GLY A 48 0.14 -9.95 -12.48
CA GLY A 48 -1.26 -9.91 -12.89
C GLY A 48 -1.61 -8.67 -13.72
N ALA A 49 -1.01 -7.51 -13.38
CA ALA A 49 -1.17 -6.29 -14.18
C ALA A 49 -0.54 -6.44 -15.59
N ALA A 50 0.70 -6.94 -15.66
CA ALA A 50 1.41 -7.17 -16.92
C ALA A 50 0.69 -8.18 -17.83
N LEU A 51 0.21 -9.30 -17.26
CA LEU A 51 -0.56 -10.31 -17.99
C LEU A 51 -1.94 -9.80 -18.43
N ALA A 52 -2.53 -8.87 -17.69
CA ALA A 52 -3.84 -8.31 -18.03
C ALA A 52 -3.78 -7.28 -19.16
N GLY A 53 -2.64 -6.67 -19.48
CA GLY A 53 -2.47 -5.81 -20.64
C GLY A 53 -1.47 -4.65 -20.44
N ARG A 54 -1.54 -3.67 -21.34
CA ARG A 54 -0.62 -2.52 -21.33
C ARG A 54 -0.91 -1.58 -20.16
N ILE A 55 0.15 -1.21 -19.44
CA ILE A 55 0.13 -0.20 -18.38
C ILE A 55 0.07 1.20 -18.99
N ARG A 56 -0.83 2.04 -18.47
CA ARG A 56 -0.90 3.46 -18.85
C ARG A 56 -0.14 4.31 -17.82
N TRP A 57 0.96 4.90 -18.26
CA TRP A 57 1.82 5.72 -17.42
C TRP A 57 1.31 7.15 -17.24
N GLY A 58 0.68 7.73 -18.28
CA GLY A 58 0.19 9.10 -18.23
C GLY A 58 1.32 10.14 -18.24
N HIS A 59 0.96 11.42 -18.27
CA HIS A 59 1.91 12.53 -18.28
C HIS A 59 1.72 13.40 -17.03
N THR A 60 2.81 13.72 -16.37
CA THR A 60 2.84 14.56 -15.16
C THR A 60 4.28 15.03 -14.93
N THR A 61 4.44 16.21 -14.35
CA THR A 61 5.72 16.63 -13.75
C THR A 61 5.88 15.94 -12.40
N LEU A 62 7.06 15.44 -12.05
CA LEU A 62 7.23 14.62 -10.84
C LEU A 62 7.15 15.43 -9.53
N ALA A 63 7.39 16.74 -9.59
CA ALA A 63 7.39 17.62 -8.43
C ALA A 63 6.01 17.71 -7.75
N VAL A 64 4.94 17.83 -8.53
CA VAL A 64 3.56 17.93 -8.02
C VAL A 64 3.12 16.68 -7.24
N PRO A 65 3.20 15.45 -7.78
CA PRO A 65 2.86 14.25 -7.02
C PRO A 65 3.82 14.00 -5.85
N ALA A 66 5.10 14.37 -5.95
CA ALA A 66 6.02 14.29 -4.81
C ALA A 66 5.57 15.22 -3.67
N ALA A 67 5.23 16.47 -3.98
CA ALA A 67 4.68 17.42 -3.00
C ALA A 67 3.36 16.93 -2.41
N LEU A 68 2.48 16.32 -3.22
CA LEU A 68 1.25 15.68 -2.73
C LEU A 68 1.54 14.48 -1.82
N GLY A 69 2.60 13.72 -2.06
CA GLY A 69 3.03 12.63 -1.17
C GLY A 69 3.45 13.15 0.20
N VAL A 70 4.22 14.24 0.24
CA VAL A 70 4.58 14.95 1.47
C VAL A 70 3.33 15.50 2.17
N ALA A 71 2.48 16.23 1.44
CA ALA A 71 1.26 16.82 1.97
C ALA A 71 0.30 15.77 2.52
N ALA A 72 0.16 14.62 1.83
CA ALA A 72 -0.66 13.51 2.29
C ALA A 72 -0.08 12.84 3.54
N PHE A 73 1.23 12.88 3.77
CA PHE A 73 1.84 12.31 4.98
C PHE A 73 1.51 13.12 6.24
N VAL A 74 1.45 14.46 6.14
CA VAL A 74 1.20 15.36 7.28
C VAL A 74 -0.02 14.96 8.13
N PRO A 75 -1.25 14.77 7.58
CA PRO A 75 -2.40 14.39 8.39
C PRO A 75 -2.24 13.00 9.04
N PHE A 76 -1.55 12.05 8.42
CA PHE A 76 -1.27 10.74 9.03
C PHE A 76 -0.31 10.87 10.20
N TYR A 77 0.72 11.70 10.07
CA TYR A 77 1.66 11.98 11.14
C TYR A 77 0.96 12.63 12.34
N LEU A 78 0.13 13.66 12.09
CA LEU A 78 -0.66 14.32 13.13
C LEU A 78 -1.66 13.37 13.79
N ALA A 79 -2.36 12.54 13.01
CA ALA A 79 -3.26 11.51 13.53
C ALA A 79 -2.49 10.50 14.40
N ALA A 80 -1.29 10.11 14.01
CA ALA A 80 -0.45 9.21 14.80
C ALA A 80 -0.05 9.83 16.15
N LEU A 81 0.25 11.13 16.21
CA LEU A 81 0.53 11.83 17.47
C LEU A 81 -0.67 11.79 18.43
N VAL A 82 -1.89 11.93 17.92
CA VAL A 82 -3.13 11.80 18.70
C VAL A 82 -3.34 10.36 19.14
N CYS A 83 -3.27 9.40 18.20
CA CYS A 83 -3.43 7.97 18.47
C CYS A 83 -2.44 7.44 19.51
N ARG A 84 -1.22 8.01 19.59
CA ARG A 84 -0.21 7.66 20.59
C ARG A 84 -0.69 7.86 22.03
N ARG A 85 -1.62 8.80 22.26
CA ARG A 85 -2.20 9.08 23.59
C ARG A 85 -3.31 8.11 23.98
N ILE A 86 -3.91 7.40 23.02
CA ILE A 86 -5.09 6.55 23.23
C ILE A 86 -4.66 5.07 23.13
N ARG A 87 -4.66 4.34 24.25
CA ARG A 87 -4.10 2.96 24.33
C ARG A 87 -4.62 2.00 23.24
N PRO A 88 -5.93 1.90 22.95
CA PRO A 88 -6.42 1.04 21.85
C PRO A 88 -5.87 1.42 20.48
N LEU A 89 -5.84 2.72 20.15
CA LEU A 89 -5.36 3.22 18.86
C LEU A 89 -3.85 3.05 18.71
N ARG A 90 -3.11 3.26 19.79
CA ARG A 90 -1.67 2.99 19.84
C ARG A 90 -1.35 1.54 19.45
N ARG A 91 -2.11 0.56 19.95
CA ARG A 91 -1.90 -0.87 19.63
C ARG A 91 -2.04 -1.16 18.13
N VAL A 92 -3.00 -0.52 17.48
CA VAL A 92 -3.23 -0.65 16.02
C VAL A 92 -2.05 -0.10 15.23
N LEU A 93 -1.45 1.01 15.64
CA LEU A 93 -0.29 1.58 14.98
C LEU A 93 0.99 0.78 15.29
N THR A 94 1.21 0.38 16.54
CA THR A 94 2.43 -0.36 16.91
C THR A 94 2.51 -1.73 16.25
N SER A 95 1.39 -2.38 15.91
CA SER A 95 1.41 -3.66 15.22
C SER A 95 1.98 -3.58 13.81
N VAL A 96 1.74 -2.47 13.09
CA VAL A 96 2.34 -2.26 11.76
C VAL A 96 3.75 -1.67 11.85
N LEU A 97 4.00 -0.81 12.84
CA LEU A 97 5.33 -0.23 13.05
C LEU A 97 6.36 -1.26 13.49
N ALA A 98 5.93 -2.37 14.12
CA ALA A 98 6.80 -3.48 14.49
C ALA A 98 7.60 -4.05 13.30
N TYR A 99 7.07 -3.96 12.07
CA TYR A 99 7.81 -4.32 10.85
C TYR A 99 9.00 -3.42 10.60
N ALA A 100 8.86 -2.11 10.80
CA ALA A 100 9.95 -1.15 10.67
C ALA A 100 10.96 -1.24 11.83
N HIS A 101 10.51 -1.56 13.05
CA HIS A 101 11.40 -1.69 14.22
C HIS A 101 12.22 -2.99 14.23
N ARG A 102 11.62 -4.12 13.86
CA ARG A 102 12.29 -5.44 13.92
C ARG A 102 12.94 -5.86 12.61
N GLY A 103 12.53 -5.26 11.50
CA GLY A 103 13.13 -5.51 10.20
C GLY A 103 14.37 -4.65 9.97
N SER A 104 15.18 -5.03 8.98
CA SER A 104 16.19 -4.12 8.45
C SER A 104 15.45 -2.95 7.79
N THR A 105 15.70 -1.72 8.24
CA THR A 105 15.03 -0.51 7.72
C THR A 105 15.13 -0.44 6.19
N ARG A 106 16.29 -0.82 5.62
CA ARG A 106 16.49 -0.86 4.16
C ARG A 106 15.63 -1.93 3.49
N ALA A 107 15.57 -3.14 4.06
CA ALA A 107 14.78 -4.23 3.50
C ALA A 107 13.28 -3.95 3.58
N VAL A 108 12.80 -3.41 4.70
CA VAL A 108 11.41 -3.00 4.90
C VAL A 108 11.05 -1.87 3.93
N LEU A 109 11.90 -0.84 3.83
CA LEU A 109 11.68 0.23 2.87
C LEU A 109 11.62 -0.31 1.43
N ALA A 110 12.56 -1.17 1.04
CA ALA A 110 12.58 -1.76 -0.29
C ALA A 110 11.31 -2.56 -0.59
N THR A 111 10.85 -3.40 0.34
CA THR A 111 9.62 -4.18 0.13
C THR A 111 8.36 -3.32 0.15
N THR A 112 8.29 -2.28 0.99
CA THR A 112 7.20 -1.29 0.98
C THR A 112 7.15 -0.55 -0.35
N LEU A 113 8.29 -0.05 -0.86
CA LEU A 113 8.34 0.66 -2.14
C LEU A 113 7.98 -0.25 -3.32
N LEU A 114 8.48 -1.49 -3.32
CA LEU A 114 8.15 -2.48 -4.34
C LEU A 114 6.64 -2.80 -4.35
N ASN A 115 6.02 -2.95 -3.18
CA ASN A 115 4.57 -3.12 -3.09
C ASN A 115 3.84 -1.87 -3.53
N GLY A 116 4.29 -0.67 -3.15
CA GLY A 116 3.70 0.59 -3.61
C GLY A 116 3.65 0.67 -5.14
N VAL A 117 4.75 0.37 -5.84
CA VAL A 117 4.75 0.28 -7.30
C VAL A 117 3.73 -0.74 -7.81
N ALA A 118 3.78 -1.95 -7.27
CA ALA A 118 2.97 -3.07 -7.76
C ALA A 118 1.46 -2.83 -7.53
N GLU A 119 1.09 -2.24 -6.39
CA GLU A 119 -0.27 -1.83 -6.06
C GLU A 119 -0.79 -0.79 -7.06
N GLU A 120 0.02 0.21 -7.44
CA GLU A 120 -0.41 1.21 -8.42
C GLU A 120 -0.66 0.60 -9.81
N LEU A 121 0.24 -0.31 -10.26
CA LEU A 121 0.07 -1.04 -11.52
C LEU A 121 -1.22 -1.88 -11.52
N PHE A 122 -1.53 -2.52 -10.39
CA PHE A 122 -2.68 -3.40 -10.31
C PHE A 122 -3.99 -2.65 -10.04
N PHE A 123 -4.06 -1.86 -8.97
CA PHE A 123 -5.31 -1.21 -8.55
C PHE A 123 -5.62 0.02 -9.40
N ARG A 124 -4.66 0.92 -9.63
CA ARG A 124 -4.89 2.19 -10.35
C ARG A 124 -4.75 2.09 -11.86
N ASP A 125 -4.13 1.04 -12.39
CA ASP A 125 -4.28 0.74 -13.83
C ASP A 125 -5.23 -0.43 -14.08
N THR A 126 -4.85 -1.64 -13.69
CA THR A 126 -5.53 -2.85 -14.17
C THR A 126 -6.98 -2.95 -13.72
N VAL A 127 -7.25 -2.89 -12.40
CA VAL A 127 -8.61 -2.90 -11.83
C VAL A 127 -9.41 -1.69 -12.31
N TYR A 128 -8.78 -0.51 -12.34
CA TYR A 128 -9.38 0.75 -12.82
C TYR A 128 -9.90 0.63 -14.27
N VAL A 129 -9.20 -0.09 -15.15
CA VAL A 129 -9.66 -0.38 -16.52
C VAL A 129 -10.72 -1.44 -16.56
N VAL A 130 -10.42 -2.58 -15.95
CA VAL A 130 -11.13 -3.84 -16.20
C VAL A 130 -12.50 -3.82 -15.54
N PHE A 131 -12.60 -3.24 -14.35
CA PHE A 131 -13.83 -3.21 -13.56
C PHE A 131 -14.44 -1.82 -13.42
N GLY A 132 -13.71 -0.76 -13.73
CA GLY A 132 -14.13 0.59 -13.36
C GLY A 132 -15.40 1.12 -14.03
N GLY A 133 -15.65 0.84 -15.31
CA GLY A 133 -16.83 1.36 -16.03
C GLY A 133 -17.07 2.87 -15.82
N ARG A 134 -18.27 3.25 -15.36
CA ARG A 134 -18.63 4.63 -14.97
C ARG A 134 -18.12 5.04 -13.57
N HIS A 135 -17.83 4.08 -12.69
CA HIS A 135 -17.47 4.30 -11.28
C HIS A 135 -16.00 3.95 -10.99
N ARG A 136 -15.08 4.25 -11.93
CA ARG A 136 -13.70 3.73 -11.90
C ARG A 136 -12.94 4.06 -10.63
N LEU A 137 -13.09 5.29 -10.14
CA LEU A 137 -12.52 5.76 -8.88
C LEU A 137 -13.01 4.93 -7.69
N ALA A 138 -14.35 4.80 -7.55
CA ALA A 138 -14.97 4.07 -6.45
C ALA A 138 -14.66 2.58 -6.50
N THR A 139 -14.74 1.94 -7.67
CA THR A 139 -14.43 0.51 -7.82
C THR A 139 -12.97 0.20 -7.50
N SER A 140 -12.04 0.98 -8.05
CA SER A 140 -10.61 0.80 -7.82
C SER A 140 -10.26 1.01 -6.34
N THR A 141 -10.81 2.05 -5.70
CA THR A 141 -10.60 2.33 -4.28
C THR A 141 -11.23 1.25 -3.39
N GLY A 142 -12.47 0.85 -3.68
CA GLY A 142 -13.19 -0.17 -2.92
C GLY A 142 -12.51 -1.53 -2.97
N VAL A 143 -12.05 -1.97 -4.16
CA VAL A 143 -11.30 -3.23 -4.29
C VAL A 143 -9.96 -3.17 -3.55
N TYR A 144 -9.27 -2.03 -3.59
CA TYR A 144 -8.04 -1.84 -2.82
C TYR A 144 -8.30 -1.92 -1.31
N ALA A 145 -9.28 -1.17 -0.81
CA ALA A 145 -9.67 -1.18 0.59
C ALA A 145 -10.11 -2.58 1.06
N ALA A 146 -10.88 -3.29 0.24
CA ALA A 146 -11.32 -4.66 0.51
C ALA A 146 -10.12 -5.61 0.62
N ALA A 147 -9.15 -5.53 -0.28
CA ALA A 147 -7.92 -6.30 -0.22
C ALA A 147 -7.10 -5.98 1.06
N THR A 148 -7.02 -4.69 1.43
CA THR A 148 -6.32 -4.27 2.66
C THR A 148 -6.96 -4.83 3.93
N THR A 149 -8.24 -5.22 3.94
CA THR A 149 -8.85 -5.84 5.14
C THR A 149 -8.16 -7.14 5.56
N ALA A 150 -7.51 -7.85 4.63
CA ALA A 150 -6.74 -9.07 4.92
C ALA A 150 -5.55 -8.81 5.86
N THR A 151 -5.07 -7.57 5.94
CA THR A 151 -4.04 -7.14 6.90
C THR A 151 -4.50 -7.18 8.35
N ARG A 152 -5.82 -7.22 8.58
CA ARG A 152 -6.47 -7.15 9.90
C ARG A 152 -6.06 -5.91 10.71
N ASN A 153 -5.64 -4.83 10.02
CA ASN A 153 -5.26 -3.58 10.64
C ASN A 153 -6.20 -2.45 10.20
N PRO A 154 -7.09 -1.95 11.09
CA PRO A 154 -8.04 -0.90 10.72
C PRO A 154 -7.39 0.42 10.33
N ALA A 155 -6.17 0.74 10.81
CA ALA A 155 -5.45 1.92 10.36
C ALA A 155 -4.98 1.79 8.91
N LEU A 156 -4.53 0.60 8.49
CA LEU A 156 -4.19 0.35 7.08
C LEU A 156 -5.42 0.42 6.18
N VAL A 157 -6.57 -0.10 6.63
CA VAL A 157 -7.82 0.00 5.87
C VAL A 157 -8.30 1.45 5.73
N ALA A 158 -8.22 2.25 6.81
CA ALA A 158 -8.52 3.67 6.73
C ALA A 158 -7.57 4.41 5.79
N ALA A 159 -6.26 4.11 5.88
CA ALA A 159 -5.24 4.65 4.99
C ALA A 159 -5.52 4.32 3.53
N SER A 160 -5.90 3.07 3.24
CA SER A 160 -6.14 2.60 1.88
C SER A 160 -7.37 3.25 1.22
N VAL A 161 -8.39 3.63 2.00
CA VAL A 161 -9.51 4.43 1.51
C VAL A 161 -9.04 5.84 1.15
N VAL A 162 -8.42 6.56 2.09
CA VAL A 162 -7.98 7.96 1.88
C VAL A 162 -6.98 8.05 0.72
N MET A 163 -5.93 7.23 0.76
CA MET A 163 -4.90 7.22 -0.26
C MET A 163 -5.44 6.64 -1.57
N GLY A 164 -6.32 5.65 -1.53
CA GLY A 164 -6.95 5.10 -2.73
C GLY A 164 -7.77 6.14 -3.51
N VAL A 165 -8.50 7.02 -2.80
CA VAL A 165 -9.19 8.16 -3.42
C VAL A 165 -8.18 9.12 -4.05
N LEU A 166 -7.15 9.54 -3.31
CA LEU A 166 -6.11 10.46 -3.83
C LEU A 166 -5.43 9.90 -5.09
N PHE A 167 -4.98 8.65 -5.03
CA PHE A 167 -4.31 7.97 -6.15
C PHE A 167 -5.25 7.78 -7.34
N GLY A 168 -6.51 7.45 -7.10
CA GLY A 168 -7.53 7.33 -8.14
C GLY A 168 -7.82 8.66 -8.83
N LEU A 169 -7.87 9.77 -8.09
CA LEU A 169 -8.02 11.12 -8.65
C LEU A 169 -6.80 11.52 -9.47
N GLN A 170 -5.58 11.30 -8.97
CA GLN A 170 -4.35 11.55 -9.72
C GLN A 170 -4.31 10.73 -11.01
N ARG A 171 -4.72 9.46 -10.93
CA ARG A 171 -4.86 8.58 -12.09
C ARG A 171 -5.88 9.11 -13.10
N GLN A 172 -7.00 9.65 -12.63
CA GLN A 172 -8.04 10.20 -13.49
C GLN A 172 -7.56 11.46 -14.22
N VAL A 173 -6.90 12.38 -13.51
CA VAL A 173 -6.41 13.65 -14.04
C VAL A 173 -5.24 13.46 -15.01
N THR A 174 -4.28 12.60 -14.68
CA THR A 174 -3.03 12.47 -15.45
C THR A 174 -3.08 11.40 -16.55
N GLY A 175 -4.18 10.65 -16.62
CA GLY A 175 -4.36 9.60 -17.63
C GLY A 175 -3.52 8.34 -17.39
N GLY A 176 -2.76 8.23 -16.30
CA GLY A 176 -1.93 7.07 -15.97
C GLY A 176 -1.42 7.02 -14.53
N VAL A 177 -0.65 5.98 -14.20
CA VAL A 177 -0.24 5.68 -12.81
C VAL A 177 0.99 6.44 -12.34
N ARG A 178 1.68 7.19 -13.20
CA ARG A 178 2.96 7.83 -12.83
C ARG A 178 2.80 8.80 -11.65
N ALA A 179 1.76 9.63 -11.66
CA ALA A 179 1.52 10.58 -10.57
C ALA A 179 1.20 9.88 -9.24
N SER A 180 0.31 8.89 -9.27
CA SER A 180 -0.05 8.15 -8.06
C SER A 180 1.11 7.32 -7.53
N MET A 181 1.91 6.72 -8.41
CA MET A 181 3.13 6.00 -8.05
C MET A 181 4.14 6.90 -7.34
N VAL A 182 4.44 8.08 -7.87
CA VAL A 182 5.38 9.00 -7.19
C VAL A 182 4.83 9.41 -5.81
N THR A 183 3.54 9.74 -5.73
CA THR A 183 2.88 10.13 -4.47
C THR A 183 2.94 9.01 -3.45
N HIS A 184 2.63 7.78 -3.87
CA HIS A 184 2.64 6.58 -3.04
C HIS A 184 4.06 6.29 -2.53
N LEU A 185 5.08 6.35 -3.40
CA LEU A 185 6.46 6.09 -3.00
C LEU A 185 6.95 7.14 -1.99
N VAL A 186 6.72 8.43 -2.23
CA VAL A 186 7.12 9.49 -1.29
C VAL A 186 6.39 9.33 0.04
N TRP A 187 5.07 9.13 0.02
CA TRP A 187 4.28 8.92 1.23
C TRP A 187 4.76 7.70 2.01
N SER A 188 4.98 6.56 1.34
CA SER A 188 5.47 5.33 1.95
C SER A 188 6.86 5.48 2.56
N THR A 189 7.78 6.19 1.88
CA THR A 189 9.10 6.51 2.43
C THR A 189 8.95 7.28 3.74
N LEU A 190 8.15 8.35 3.77
CA LEU A 190 7.94 9.16 4.97
C LEU A 190 7.27 8.36 6.10
N MET A 191 6.28 7.52 5.77
CA MET A 191 5.63 6.65 6.75
C MET A 191 6.61 5.66 7.37
N VAL A 192 7.54 5.08 6.59
CA VAL A 192 8.53 4.12 7.09
C VAL A 192 9.67 4.80 7.86
N THR A 193 10.07 6.02 7.50
CA THR A 193 11.25 6.68 8.11
C THR A 193 10.89 7.58 9.29
N LEU A 194 9.75 8.28 9.26
CA LEU A 194 9.41 9.32 10.24
C LEU A 194 8.36 8.86 11.26
N LEU A 195 7.55 7.85 10.95
CA LEU A 195 6.50 7.38 11.87
C LEU A 195 7.02 6.45 12.98
N PRO A 196 7.89 5.44 12.72
CA PRO A 196 8.37 4.53 13.77
C PRO A 196 9.08 5.20 14.96
N PRO A 197 9.91 6.26 14.77
CA PRO A 197 10.54 6.97 15.89
C PRO A 197 9.54 7.59 16.89
N LEU A 198 8.29 7.85 16.49
CA LEU A 198 7.26 8.35 17.42
C LEU A 198 6.79 7.31 18.43
N PHE A 199 7.04 6.03 18.17
CA PHE A 199 6.59 4.87 18.95
C PHE A 199 7.78 3.95 19.26
N PRO A 200 8.73 4.38 20.10
CA PRO A 200 9.85 3.53 20.48
C PRO A 200 9.34 2.24 21.16
N PRO A 201 9.98 1.07 20.90
CA PRO A 201 9.69 -0.14 21.64
C PRO A 201 9.96 0.08 23.14
N PRO A 202 9.32 -0.70 24.03
CA PRO A 202 9.69 -0.71 25.45
C PRO A 202 11.20 -0.96 25.57
N ALA A 203 11.88 -0.25 26.47
CA ALA A 203 13.27 -0.57 26.80
C ALA A 203 13.33 -2.05 27.20
N GLU A 204 14.25 -2.81 26.61
CA GLU A 204 14.54 -4.15 27.10
C GLU A 204 15.10 -3.98 28.52
N SER A 205 14.38 -4.51 29.52
CA SER A 205 14.97 -4.70 30.84
C SER A 205 16.22 -5.56 30.66
N PRO A 206 17.36 -5.25 31.30
CA PRO A 206 18.48 -6.17 31.35
C PRO A 206 17.94 -7.50 31.86
N ALA A 207 18.26 -8.60 31.17
CA ALA A 207 17.99 -9.92 31.72
C ALA A 207 18.80 -10.05 33.01
N ASP A 208 18.10 -10.14 34.15
CA ASP A 208 18.67 -10.53 35.43
C ASP A 208 19.19 -11.99 35.37
#